data_AF-A0A7J3I0C9-F1
#
_entry.id   AF-A0A7J3I0C9-F1
#
_cell.length_a   1.000
_cell.length_b   1.000
_cell.length_c   1.000
_cell.angle_alpha   90.00
_cell.angle_beta   90.00
_cell.angle_gamma   90.00
#
_symmetry.space_group_name_H-M   'P 1'
#
loop_
_entity.id
_entity.type
_entity.pdbx_description
1 polymer ?
#
loop_
_entity_poly.entity_id
_entity_poly.type
_entity_poly.pdbx_seq_one_letter_code
_entity_poly.pdbx_strand_id
1 'polypeptide(L)' 'VKVVGVTKEDYMEAIDMMKDIGLDPNDCLAVKIMRMERIEEIYSFDKAFDNVEGVRRATLQLENSSDT' A
#
# COMPACT_ATOMS: atom_id res chain seq x y z
N VAL A 1 9.33 -7.99 -12.49
CA VAL A 1 8.75 -6.71 -12.03
C VAL A 1 7.73 -6.25 -13.07
N LYS A 2 6.49 -5.93 -12.65
CA LYS A 2 5.42 -5.35 -13.49
C LYS A 2 5.23 -3.90 -13.03
N VAL A 3 5.18 -2.95 -13.96
CA VAL A 3 4.82 -1.56 -13.66
C VAL A 3 3.36 -1.36 -14.05
N VAL A 4 2.52 -0.97 -13.11
CA VAL A 4 1.10 -0.70 -13.34
C VAL A 4 0.94 0.79 -13.62
N GLY A 5 0.32 1.13 -14.75
CA GLY A 5 -0.05 2.51 -15.06
C GLY A 5 -1.28 2.93 -14.26
N VAL A 6 -1.37 4.21 -13.94
CA VAL A 6 -2.54 4.80 -13.27
C VAL A 6 -3.14 5.90 -14.15
N THR A 7 -4.46 6.03 -14.11
CA THR A 7 -5.20 7.09 -14.81
C THR A 7 -5.43 8.30 -13.89
N LYS A 8 -5.90 9.41 -14.47
CA LYS A 8 -6.32 10.57 -13.68
C LYS A 8 -7.52 10.20 -12.80
N GLU A 9 -8.44 9.43 -13.36
CA GLU A 9 -9.64 8.94 -12.69
C GLU A 9 -9.24 8.10 -11.46
N ASP A 10 -8.21 7.26 -11.58
CA ASP A 10 -7.71 6.49 -10.45
C ASP A 10 -7.26 7.38 -9.29
N TYR A 11 -6.58 8.50 -9.61
CA TYR A 11 -6.13 9.46 -8.61
C TYR A 11 -7.28 10.25 -7.99
N MET A 12 -8.30 10.61 -8.78
CA MET A 12 -9.49 11.29 -8.27
C MET A 12 -10.26 10.40 -7.29
N GLU A 13 -10.43 9.12 -7.61
CA GLU A 13 -11.05 8.16 -6.71
C GLU A 13 -10.22 7.95 -5.43
N ALA A 14 -8.88 7.97 -5.54
CA ALA A 14 -8.00 7.93 -4.37
C ALA A 14 -8.20 9.12 -3.42
N ILE A 15 -8.43 10.33 -3.97
CA ILE A 15 -8.76 11.51 -3.17
C ILE A 15 -10.08 11.32 -2.42
N ASP A 16 -11.09 10.74 -3.07
CA ASP A 16 -12.38 10.48 -2.43
C ASP A 16 -12.24 9.45 -1.29
N MET A 17 -11.38 8.44 -1.46
CA MET A 17 -11.08 7.42 -0.44
C MET A 17 -10.40 7.96 0.82
N MET A 18 -9.76 9.15 0.75
CA MET A 18 -9.05 9.72 1.90
C MET A 18 -9.94 9.88 3.14
N LYS A 19 -11.24 10.18 2.94
CA LYS A 19 -12.20 10.36 4.05
C LYS A 19 -12.51 9.06 4.78
N ASP A 20 -12.45 7.93 4.08
CA ASP A 20 -12.81 6.63 4.62
C ASP A 20 -11.58 5.94 5.25
N ILE A 21 -10.41 6.10 4.64
CA ILE A 21 -9.18 5.38 5.04
C ILE A 21 -8.28 6.24 5.92
N GLY A 22 -8.38 7.58 5.83
CA GLY A 22 -7.59 8.51 6.64
C GLY A 22 -6.12 8.59 6.23
N LEU A 23 -5.78 8.20 5.00
CA LEU A 23 -4.43 8.29 4.43
C LEU A 23 -4.29 9.47 3.46
N ASP A 24 -3.05 9.76 3.07
CA ASP A 24 -2.79 10.74 2.03
C ASP A 24 -3.21 10.23 0.63
N PRO A 25 -3.28 11.11 -0.40
CA PRO A 25 -3.75 10.71 -1.72
C PRO A 25 -2.92 9.61 -2.39
N ASN A 26 -1.59 9.58 -2.17
CA ASN A 26 -0.71 8.62 -2.82
C ASN A 26 -0.84 7.24 -2.17
N ASP A 27 -0.95 7.21 -0.85
CA ASP A 27 -1.22 5.98 -0.12
C ASP A 27 -2.61 5.42 -0.46
N CYS A 28 -3.62 6.28 -0.58
CA CYS A 28 -4.95 5.88 -1.07
C CYS A 28 -4.90 5.31 -2.48
N LEU A 29 -4.10 5.91 -3.38
CA LEU A 29 -3.90 5.39 -4.74
C LEU A 29 -3.24 4.01 -4.69
N ALA A 30 -2.22 3.81 -3.85
CA ALA A 30 -1.59 2.51 -3.69
C ALA A 30 -2.60 1.45 -3.23
N VAL A 31 -3.42 1.74 -2.22
CA VAL A 31 -4.49 0.85 -1.73
C VAL A 31 -5.51 0.55 -2.82
N LYS A 32 -5.92 1.54 -3.62
CA LYS A 32 -6.84 1.35 -4.74
C LYS A 32 -6.29 0.38 -5.78
N ILE A 33 -5.05 0.58 -6.21
CA ILE A 33 -4.39 -0.30 -7.19
C ILE A 33 -4.20 -1.71 -6.61
N MET A 34 -3.83 -1.83 -5.34
CA MET A 34 -3.76 -3.12 -4.65
C MET A 34 -5.09 -3.86 -4.69
N ARG A 35 -6.22 -3.20 -4.38
CA ARG A 35 -7.56 -3.79 -4.44
C ARG A 35 -7.93 -4.23 -5.87
N MET A 36 -7.66 -3.39 -6.87
CA MET A 36 -7.93 -3.71 -8.28
C MET A 36 -7.14 -4.93 -8.78
N GLU A 37 -5.87 -5.01 -8.38
CA GLU A 37 -4.97 -6.10 -8.77
C GLU A 37 -5.05 -7.32 -7.83
N ARG A 38 -5.91 -7.28 -6.80
CA ARG A 38 -6.05 -8.31 -5.74
C ARG A 38 -4.73 -8.62 -5.03
N ILE A 39 -3.97 -7.57 -4.72
CA ILE A 39 -2.73 -7.63 -3.95
C ILE A 39 -3.04 -7.25 -2.50
N GLU A 40 -2.62 -8.08 -1.55
CA GLU A 40 -2.85 -7.86 -0.12
C GLU A 40 -1.60 -7.47 0.65
N GLU A 41 -0.42 -7.52 0.02
CA GLU A 41 0.86 -7.25 0.69
C GLU A 41 1.58 -6.07 0.03
N ILE A 42 2.05 -5.12 0.84
CA ILE A 42 2.81 -3.96 0.40
C ILE A 42 4.17 -3.92 1.08
N TYR A 43 5.23 -3.79 0.30
CA TYR A 43 6.54 -3.47 0.83
C TYR A 43 6.66 -1.96 1.00
N SER A 44 6.62 -1.49 2.25
CA SER A 44 6.71 -0.07 2.57
C SER A 44 7.30 0.14 3.97
N PHE A 45 8.02 1.25 4.14
CA PHE A 45 8.48 1.71 5.44
C PHE A 45 7.46 2.60 6.15
N ASP A 46 6.39 3.00 5.46
CA ASP A 46 5.32 3.79 6.05
C ASP A 46 4.38 2.92 6.87
N LYS A 47 4.27 3.20 8.17
CA LYS A 47 3.40 2.45 9.09
C LYS A 47 1.92 2.77 8.91
N ALA A 48 1.57 3.80 8.15
CA ALA A 48 0.17 4.18 7.94
C ALA A 48 -0.65 3.04 7.30
N PHE A 49 -0.01 2.20 6.47
CA PHE A 49 -0.62 1.01 5.88
C PHE A 49 -1.00 -0.09 6.89
N ASP A 50 -0.44 -0.09 8.10
CA ASP A 50 -0.75 -1.09 9.13
C ASP A 50 -2.22 -0.99 9.61
N ASN A 51 -2.87 0.15 9.37
CA ASN A 51 -4.27 0.39 9.75
C ASN A 51 -5.26 0.20 8.60
N VAL A 52 -4.81 -0.24 7.42
CA VAL A 52 -5.67 -0.43 6.25
C VAL A 52 -6.20 -1.86 6.20
N GLU A 53 -7.52 -1.98 6.23
CA GLU A 53 -8.18 -3.29 6.09
C GLU A 53 -7.80 -3.98 4.78
N GLY A 54 -7.40 -5.25 4.87
CA GLY A 54 -6.99 -6.07 3.73
C GLY A 54 -5.58 -5.83 3.22
N VAL A 55 -4.80 -4.96 3.89
CA VAL A 55 -3.39 -4.69 3.55
C VAL A 55 -2.48 -5.20 4.66
N ARG A 56 -1.46 -5.96 4.28
CA ARG A 56 -0.35 -6.40 5.14
C ARG A 56 0.92 -5.69 4.71
N ARG A 57 1.54 -4.96 5.62
CA ARG A 57 2.83 -4.32 5.32
C ARG A 57 3.98 -5.28 5.59
N ALA A 58 4.75 -5.57 4.54
CA ALA A 58 5.99 -6.32 4.65
C ALA A 58 7.13 -5.38 5.03
N THR A 59 7.99 -5.85 5.94
CA THR A 59 9.27 -5.20 6.25
C THR A 59 10.38 -6.24 6.13
N LEU A 60 11.55 -5.83 5.66
CA LEU A 60 12.74 -6.67 5.80
C LEU A 60 13.06 -6.79 7.29
N GLN A 61 12.77 -7.94 7.88
CA GLN A 61 13.53 -8.37 9.04
C GLN A 61 14.86 -8.89 8.50
N LEU A 62 15.93 -8.13 8.74
CA LEU A 62 17.26 -8.70 8.63
C LEU A 62 17.27 -9.85 9.64
N GLU A 63 17.29 -11.10 9.17
CA GLU A 63 17.64 -12.21 10.03
C GLU A 63 19.02 -11.85 10.61
N ASN A 64 19.05 -11.55 11.91
CA ASN A 64 20.31 -11.52 12.63
C ASN A 64 20.87 -12.91 12.49
N SER A 65 21.87 -13.07 11.63
CA SER A 65 22.71 -14.24 11.57
C SER A 65 23.44 -14.31 12.91
N SER A 66 22.76 -14.82 13.94
CA SER A 66 23.40 -15.37 15.12
C SER A 66 23.92 -16.75 14.76
N ASP A 67 24.86 -16.78 13.81
CA ASP A 67 25.76 -17.90 13.64
C ASP A 67 27.06 -17.52 14.34
N THR A 68 27.27 -18.24 15.44
CA THR A 68 28.47 -18.40 16.26
C THR A 68 29.78 -18.44 15.47
#